data_AF-A0A7E4VX96-F1
#
_entry.id   AF-A0A7E4VX96-F1
#
_cell.length_a   1.000
_cell.length_b   1.000
_cell.length_c   1.000
_cell.angle_alpha   90.00
_cell.angle_beta   90.00
_cell.angle_gamma   90.00
#
_symmetry.space_group_name_H-M   'P 1'
#
loop_
_entity.id
_entity.type
_entity.pdbx_description
1 polymer ?
#
loop_
_entity_poly.entity_id
_entity_poly.type
_entity_poly.pdbx_seq_one_letter_code
_entity_poly.pdbx_strand_id
1 'polypeptide(L)'
;MPSDTKKSNMNTMSKLPCNSDDASGSESEDEKVTERQVALHLPSAHLAERFSRHVGICERSMWELSTLGGAFASMSGYASKWANHLLKVSTFQLMIARKLQNELYESRARIFLANAFASNGHFDKAKEIISKELAYVKSDLKDETILKVATAMNTRIKSMEKKAIKDT
;
A
#
# COMPACT_ATOMS: atom_id res chain seq x y z
N MET A 1 -22.80 10.20 58.96
CA MET A 1 -23.85 11.23 59.11
C MET A 1 -23.67 12.24 57.99
N PRO A 2 -24.72 12.86 57.45
CA PRO A 2 -26.11 12.42 57.22
C PRO A 2 -26.29 12.17 55.71
N SER A 3 -27.04 11.17 55.24
CA SER A 3 -28.50 11.07 55.26
C SER A 3 -29.22 12.18 54.51
N ASP A 4 -30.27 11.72 53.85
CA ASP A 4 -31.48 12.44 53.50
C ASP A 4 -31.61 13.01 52.08
N THR A 5 -32.69 12.75 51.35
CA THR A 5 -33.69 11.67 51.27
C THR A 5 -34.77 12.22 50.32
N LYS A 6 -35.54 11.29 49.72
CA LYS A 6 -37.00 11.38 49.47
C LYS A 6 -37.39 12.31 48.31
N LYS A 7 -38.42 12.05 47.50
CA LYS A 7 -39.63 11.19 47.59
C LYS A 7 -40.19 11.12 46.14
N SER A 8 -40.62 9.96 45.63
CA SER A 8 -41.97 9.37 45.77
C SER A 8 -43.03 9.96 44.85
N ASN A 9 -43.53 9.15 43.90
CA ASN A 9 -44.94 8.73 43.73
C ASN A 9 -45.12 8.17 42.32
N MET A 10 -45.31 6.87 42.12
CA MET A 10 -46.55 6.09 42.30
C MET A 10 -47.77 6.63 41.53
N ASN A 11 -48.02 5.94 40.41
CA ASN A 11 -49.24 5.20 40.08
C ASN A 11 -50.49 6.00 39.66
N THR A 12 -51.05 5.63 38.50
CA THR A 12 -52.51 5.47 38.33
C THR A 12 -52.81 4.66 37.07
N MET A 13 -53.42 3.49 37.29
CA MET A 13 -54.09 2.67 36.28
C MET A 13 -55.38 3.35 35.79
N SER A 14 -55.70 3.18 34.51
CA SER A 14 -57.04 2.98 33.92
C SER A 14 -56.88 3.19 32.39
N LYS A 15 -57.49 2.47 31.46
CA LYS A 15 -58.58 1.49 31.43
C LYS A 15 -58.45 0.75 30.09
N LEU A 16 -58.78 -0.55 30.08
CA LEU A 16 -59.09 -1.31 28.87
C LEU A 16 -60.33 -0.72 28.17
N PRO A 17 -60.51 -1.00 26.87
CA PRO A 17 -61.58 -1.96 26.57
C PRO A 17 -61.12 -3.10 25.66
N CYS A 18 -61.73 -4.26 25.93
CA CYS A 18 -61.84 -5.39 25.01
C CYS A 18 -62.60 -4.95 23.75
N ASN A 19 -62.24 -5.53 22.61
CA ASN A 19 -63.22 -6.10 21.69
C ASN A 19 -62.58 -7.29 20.98
N SER A 20 -63.32 -8.38 21.01
CA SER A 20 -63.09 -9.65 20.38
C SER A 20 -63.51 -9.60 18.91
N ASP A 21 -63.21 -10.72 18.25
CA ASP A 21 -63.86 -11.26 17.04
C ASP A 21 -62.99 -11.22 15.77
N ASP A 22 -62.37 -12.40 15.55
CA ASP A 22 -62.43 -13.21 14.34
C ASP A 22 -62.12 -12.56 12.98
N ALA A 23 -61.02 -13.01 12.37
CA ALA A 23 -61.10 -13.79 11.12
C ALA A 23 -59.70 -14.28 10.69
N SER A 24 -59.61 -15.60 10.58
CA SER A 24 -58.61 -16.34 9.81
C SER A 24 -58.40 -15.76 8.40
N GLY A 25 -57.14 -15.50 8.06
CA GLY A 25 -56.68 -15.21 6.70
C GLY A 25 -55.28 -15.78 6.51
N SER A 26 -55.22 -16.92 5.84
CA SER A 26 -54.03 -17.55 5.26
C SER A 26 -53.47 -16.69 4.13
N GLU A 27 -52.15 -16.41 4.11
CA GLU A 27 -51.33 -15.92 2.99
C GLU A 27 -49.98 -15.47 3.61
N SER A 28 -48.77 -15.69 3.11
CA SER A 28 -48.19 -16.48 2.03
C SER A 28 -46.67 -16.49 2.32
N GLU A 29 -45.97 -17.56 1.95
CA GLU A 29 -44.51 -17.71 2.10
C GLU A 29 -43.72 -16.87 1.07
N ASP A 30 -43.94 -15.55 1.00
CA ASP A 30 -43.33 -14.67 -0.01
C ASP A 30 -42.44 -13.56 0.58
N GLU A 31 -41.90 -13.76 1.78
CA GLU A 31 -41.03 -12.77 2.45
C GLU A 31 -39.61 -13.29 2.73
N LYS A 32 -39.06 -14.10 1.82
CA LYS A 32 -37.67 -14.59 1.91
C LYS A 32 -36.83 -14.48 0.64
N VAL A 33 -37.32 -13.84 -0.41
CA VAL A 33 -36.60 -13.74 -1.70
C VAL A 33 -35.92 -12.37 -1.91
N THR A 34 -36.24 -11.35 -1.13
CA THR A 34 -35.74 -9.98 -1.37
C THR A 34 -34.38 -9.65 -0.75
N GLU A 35 -33.75 -10.53 0.02
CA GLU A 35 -32.40 -10.27 0.58
C GLU A 35 -31.25 -10.81 -0.29
N ARG A 36 -31.51 -11.63 -1.30
CA ARG A 36 -30.45 -12.22 -2.14
C ARG A 36 -30.15 -11.48 -3.45
N GLN A 37 -30.78 -10.33 -3.70
CA GLN A 37 -30.57 -9.55 -4.92
C GLN A 37 -29.90 -8.17 -4.72
N VAL A 38 -29.45 -7.83 -3.51
CA VAL A 38 -28.79 -6.53 -3.24
C VAL A 38 -27.28 -6.53 -3.52
N ALA A 39 -26.72 -7.66 -3.95
CA ALA A 39 -25.28 -7.79 -4.18
C ALA A 39 -24.92 -7.78 -5.67
N LEU A 40 -25.14 -6.66 -6.41
CA LEU A 40 -24.41 -6.31 -7.66
C LEU A 40 -24.85 -4.99 -8.31
N HIS A 41 -25.06 -3.94 -7.52
CA HIS A 41 -25.10 -2.58 -8.07
C HIS A 41 -24.40 -1.60 -7.14
N LEU A 42 -23.09 -1.77 -6.98
CA LEU A 42 -22.27 -0.70 -6.42
C LEU A 42 -22.29 0.46 -7.42
N PRO A 43 -22.76 1.66 -7.04
CA PRO A 43 -22.75 2.80 -7.93
C PRO A 43 -21.31 3.07 -8.38
N SER A 44 -21.12 3.37 -9.67
CA SER A 44 -19.80 3.67 -10.26
C SER A 44 -18.97 4.65 -9.41
N ALA A 45 -19.63 5.59 -8.71
CA ALA A 45 -19.00 6.51 -7.77
C ALA A 45 -18.30 5.84 -6.57
N HIS A 46 -18.89 4.79 -5.98
CA HIS A 46 -18.28 4.08 -4.84
C HIS A 46 -17.04 3.29 -5.27
N LEU A 47 -17.07 2.70 -6.47
CA LEU A 47 -15.90 2.02 -7.03
C LEU A 47 -14.77 3.02 -7.32
N ALA A 48 -15.10 4.17 -7.90
CA ALA A 48 -14.14 5.26 -8.14
C ALA A 48 -13.53 5.78 -6.83
N GLU A 49 -14.33 5.96 -5.77
CA GLU A 49 -13.82 6.40 -4.47
C GLU A 49 -12.84 5.37 -3.85
N ARG A 50 -13.19 4.08 -3.90
CA ARG A 50 -12.31 3.01 -3.42
C ARG A 50 -11.02 2.94 -4.22
N PHE A 51 -11.10 3.11 -5.54
CA PHE A 51 -9.93 3.13 -6.41
C PHE A 51 -9.03 4.33 -6.07
N SER A 52 -9.57 5.54 -5.98
CA SER A 52 -8.82 6.74 -5.59
C SER A 52 -8.15 6.60 -4.23
N ARG A 53 -8.86 6.04 -3.24
CA ARG A 53 -8.30 5.76 -1.92
C ARG A 53 -7.14 4.76 -2.00
N HIS A 54 -7.29 3.72 -2.80
CA HIS A 54 -6.25 2.71 -3.00
C HIS A 54 -5.00 3.30 -3.64
N VAL A 55 -5.15 4.09 -4.70
CA VAL A 55 -4.05 4.79 -5.37
C VAL A 55 -3.32 5.71 -4.37
N GLY A 56 -4.04 6.52 -3.60
CA GLY A 56 -3.44 7.40 -2.60
C GLY A 56 -2.65 6.66 -1.50
N ILE A 57 -3.13 5.49 -1.07
CA ILE A 57 -2.38 4.63 -0.12
C ILE A 57 -1.10 4.11 -0.76
N CYS A 58 -1.14 3.67 -2.00
CA CYS A 58 0.01 3.18 -2.73
C CYS A 58 1.07 4.27 -2.96
N GLU A 59 0.67 5.47 -3.34
CA GLU A 59 1.57 6.62 -3.51
C GLU A 59 2.24 7.02 -2.19
N ARG A 60 1.47 7.10 -1.11
CA ARG A 60 2.02 7.35 0.23
C ARG A 60 3.05 6.29 0.62
N SER A 61 2.70 5.02 0.41
CA SER A 61 3.61 3.90 0.70
C SER A 61 4.90 3.99 -0.11
N MET A 62 4.84 4.40 -1.38
CA MET A 62 6.03 4.60 -2.23
C MET A 62 6.97 5.68 -1.66
N TRP A 63 6.41 6.79 -1.16
CA TRP A 63 7.19 7.86 -0.56
C TRP A 63 7.84 7.42 0.76
N GLU A 64 7.09 6.77 1.65
CA GLU A 64 7.62 6.24 2.92
C GLU A 64 8.74 5.21 2.69
N LEU A 65 8.53 4.29 1.74
CA LEU A 65 9.53 3.30 1.36
C LEU A 65 10.77 3.94 0.72
N SER A 66 10.64 5.07 0.02
CA SER A 66 11.79 5.79 -0.55
C SER A 66 12.67 6.37 0.55
N THR A 67 12.06 6.96 1.58
CA THR A 67 12.77 7.47 2.75
C THR A 67 13.48 6.35 3.51
N LEU A 68 12.78 5.25 3.77
CA LEU A 68 13.37 4.06 4.42
C LEU A 68 14.49 3.45 3.58
N GLY A 69 14.32 3.36 2.25
CA GLY A 69 15.33 2.87 1.33
C GLY A 69 16.59 3.73 1.37
N GLY A 70 16.46 5.06 1.39
CA GLY A 70 17.59 5.97 1.55
C GLY A 70 18.35 5.76 2.88
N ALA A 71 17.62 5.58 3.98
CA ALA A 71 18.20 5.29 5.28
C ALA A 71 18.96 3.95 5.29
N PHE A 72 18.33 2.87 4.79
CA PHE A 72 18.98 1.55 4.71
C PHE A 72 20.18 1.54 3.76
N ALA A 73 20.12 2.26 2.64
CA ALA A 73 21.27 2.42 1.75
C ALA A 73 22.46 3.09 2.44
N SER A 74 22.20 4.13 3.23
CA SER A 74 23.22 4.82 4.02
C SER A 74 23.83 3.89 5.08
N MET A 75 23.01 3.05 5.72
CA MET A 75 23.45 2.09 6.73
C MET A 75 24.10 0.82 6.17
N SER A 76 23.88 0.49 4.90
CA SER A 76 24.37 -0.76 4.28
C SER A 76 25.89 -0.89 4.26
N GLY A 77 26.62 0.24 4.27
CA GLY A 77 28.07 0.24 4.36
C GLY A 77 28.63 -0.16 5.74
N TYR A 78 27.78 -0.18 6.79
CA TYR A 78 28.19 -0.50 8.15
C TYR A 78 27.87 -1.95 8.54
N ALA A 79 26.76 -2.50 8.06
CA ALA A 79 26.37 -3.88 8.34
C ALA A 79 25.51 -4.49 7.23
N SER A 80 25.80 -5.74 6.89
CA SER A 80 25.13 -6.52 5.84
C SER A 80 23.62 -6.68 6.07
N LYS A 81 23.16 -6.71 7.33
CA LYS A 81 21.72 -6.77 7.66
C LYS A 81 20.92 -5.62 7.03
N TRP A 82 21.50 -4.42 6.93
CA TRP A 82 20.83 -3.27 6.35
C TRP A 82 20.73 -3.37 4.84
N ALA A 83 21.71 -3.99 4.18
CA ALA A 83 21.64 -4.30 2.76
C ALA A 83 20.48 -5.27 2.45
N ASN A 84 20.22 -6.25 3.32
CA ASN A 84 19.06 -7.14 3.20
C ASN A 84 17.72 -6.40 3.35
N HIS A 85 17.63 -5.46 4.30
CA HIS A 85 16.44 -4.62 4.45
C HIS A 85 16.21 -3.72 3.24
N LEU A 86 17.28 -3.12 2.70
CA LEU A 86 17.22 -2.34 1.47
C LEU A 86 16.65 -3.17 0.31
N LEU A 87 17.11 -4.40 0.13
CA LEU A 87 16.61 -5.30 -0.92
C LEU A 87 15.11 -5.58 -0.77
N LYS A 88 14.64 -5.84 0.45
CA LYS A 88 13.21 -6.03 0.72
C LYS A 88 12.40 -4.78 0.37
N VAL A 89 12.82 -3.61 0.84
CA VAL A 89 12.15 -2.33 0.59
C VAL A 89 12.08 -2.04 -0.91
N SER A 90 13.20 -2.14 -1.63
CA SER A 90 13.23 -1.88 -3.08
C SER A 90 12.36 -2.87 -3.87
N THR A 91 12.25 -4.12 -3.42
CA THR A 91 11.35 -5.11 -4.02
C THR A 91 9.88 -4.71 -3.84
N PHE A 92 9.50 -4.28 -2.63
CA PHE A 92 8.14 -3.80 -2.37
C PHE A 92 7.81 -2.55 -3.19
N GLN A 93 8.75 -1.60 -3.32
CA GLN A 93 8.56 -0.43 -4.17
C GLN A 93 8.27 -0.82 -5.63
N LEU A 94 9.00 -1.80 -6.15
CA LEU A 94 8.78 -2.28 -7.52
C LEU A 94 7.39 -2.92 -7.69
N MET A 95 6.95 -3.69 -6.70
CA MET A 95 5.61 -4.27 -6.70
C MET A 95 4.51 -3.21 -6.68
N ILE A 96 4.65 -2.17 -5.87
CA ILE A 96 3.67 -1.08 -5.81
C ILE A 96 3.68 -0.27 -7.11
N ALA A 97 4.85 0.06 -7.64
CA ALA A 97 4.97 0.80 -8.90
C ALA A 97 4.27 0.09 -10.06
N ARG A 98 4.43 -1.23 -10.16
CA ARG A 98 3.72 -2.06 -11.17
C ARG A 98 2.21 -2.09 -10.97
N LYS A 99 1.74 -2.13 -9.71
CA LYS A 99 0.31 -2.04 -9.39
C LYS A 99 -0.28 -0.70 -9.81
N LEU A 100 0.48 0.38 -9.65
CA LEU A 100 0.10 1.72 -10.09
C LEU A 100 0.23 1.93 -11.60
N GLN A 101 0.85 0.99 -12.33
CA GLN A 101 1.16 1.11 -13.76
C GLN A 101 1.87 2.44 -14.10
N ASN A 102 2.72 2.91 -13.18
CA ASN A 102 3.44 4.17 -13.33
C ASN A 102 4.90 3.89 -13.70
N GLU A 103 5.26 4.16 -14.95
CA GLU A 103 6.59 3.88 -15.51
C GLU A 103 7.71 4.65 -14.80
N LEU A 104 7.46 5.89 -14.36
CA LEU A 104 8.44 6.69 -13.61
C LEU A 104 8.75 6.05 -12.25
N TYR A 105 7.70 5.57 -11.56
CA TYR A 105 7.87 4.86 -10.29
C TYR A 105 8.55 3.51 -10.50
N GLU A 106 8.22 2.79 -11.58
CA GLU A 106 8.85 1.51 -11.86
C GLU A 106 10.34 1.68 -12.15
N SER A 107 10.68 2.68 -12.96
CA SER A 107 12.06 3.03 -13.27
C SER A 107 12.86 3.38 -12.00
N ARG A 108 12.34 4.27 -11.14
CA ARG A 108 12.98 4.59 -9.85
C ARG A 108 13.17 3.35 -8.98
N ALA A 109 12.16 2.49 -8.90
CA ALA A 109 12.22 1.27 -8.11
C ALA A 109 13.28 0.29 -8.65
N ARG A 110 13.44 0.16 -9.98
CA ARG A 110 14.50 -0.65 -10.59
C ARG A 110 15.90 -0.10 -10.30
N ILE A 111 16.07 1.23 -10.28
CA ILE A 111 17.34 1.86 -9.86
C ILE A 111 17.65 1.55 -8.38
N PHE A 112 16.67 1.67 -7.49
CA PHE A 112 16.85 1.30 -6.08
C PHE A 112 17.16 -0.18 -5.90
N LEU A 113 16.54 -1.04 -6.69
CA LEU A 113 16.81 -2.47 -6.67
C LEU A 113 18.26 -2.77 -7.11
N ALA A 114 18.79 -2.08 -8.13
CA ALA A 114 20.19 -2.19 -8.52
C ALA A 114 21.13 -1.77 -7.37
N ASN A 115 20.82 -0.66 -6.68
CA ASN A 115 21.57 -0.23 -5.49
C ASN A 115 21.54 -1.31 -4.40
N ALA A 116 20.38 -1.91 -4.15
CA ALA A 116 20.23 -2.96 -3.16
C ALA A 116 21.09 -4.20 -3.47
N PHE A 117 21.13 -4.64 -4.73
CA PHE A 117 22.01 -5.73 -5.15
C PHE A 117 23.48 -5.38 -4.97
N ALA A 118 23.89 -4.16 -5.35
CA ALA A 118 25.27 -3.70 -5.17
C ALA A 118 25.66 -3.61 -3.68
N SER A 119 24.77 -3.12 -2.81
CA SER A 119 24.98 -3.10 -1.35
C SER A 119 25.10 -4.50 -0.74
N ASN A 120 24.60 -5.54 -1.39
CA ASN A 120 24.77 -6.94 -0.98
C ASN A 120 25.95 -7.64 -1.68
N GLY A 121 26.80 -6.90 -2.41
CA GLY A 121 27.95 -7.46 -3.13
C GLY A 121 27.59 -8.18 -4.44
N HIS A 122 26.32 -8.20 -4.85
CA HIS A 122 25.88 -8.78 -6.12
C HIS A 122 26.08 -7.77 -7.27
N PHE A 123 27.33 -7.39 -7.54
CA PHE A 123 27.66 -6.35 -8.50
C PHE A 123 27.25 -6.68 -9.94
N ASP A 124 27.38 -7.93 -10.38
CA ASP A 124 27.00 -8.32 -11.74
C ASP A 124 25.51 -8.12 -12.00
N LYS A 125 24.67 -8.55 -11.06
CA LYS A 125 23.22 -8.35 -11.15
C LYS A 125 22.84 -6.87 -11.06
N ALA A 126 23.52 -6.10 -10.22
CA ALA A 126 23.31 -4.66 -10.14
C ALA A 126 23.65 -3.95 -11.47
N LYS A 127 24.79 -4.31 -12.08
CA LYS A 127 25.22 -3.79 -13.39
C LYS A 127 24.25 -4.16 -14.50
N GLU A 128 23.74 -5.40 -14.49
CA GLU A 128 22.74 -5.85 -15.47
C GLU A 128 21.46 -5.00 -15.38
N ILE A 129 20.90 -4.85 -14.18
CA ILE A 129 19.67 -4.09 -13.96
C ILE A 129 19.87 -2.63 -14.37
N ILE A 130 20.93 -1.97 -13.90
CA ILE A 130 21.15 -0.56 -14.20
C ILE A 130 21.45 -0.31 -15.68
N SER A 131 22.09 -1.26 -16.38
CA SER A 131 22.36 -1.14 -17.81
C SER A 131 21.07 -1.25 -18.63
N LYS A 132 20.20 -2.20 -18.28
CA LYS A 132 18.86 -2.32 -18.87
C LYS A 132 18.04 -1.06 -18.61
N GLU A 133 18.08 -0.54 -17.40
CA GLU A 133 17.34 0.68 -17.04
C GLU A 133 17.85 1.89 -17.84
N LEU A 134 19.17 2.06 -17.94
CA LEU A 134 19.75 3.14 -18.73
C LEU A 134 19.38 3.06 -20.21
N ALA A 135 19.26 1.86 -20.78
CA ALA A 135 18.78 1.67 -22.13
C ALA A 135 17.32 2.13 -22.24
N TYR A 136 16.42 1.58 -21.41
CA TYR A 136 14.99 1.92 -21.38
C TYR A 136 14.73 3.41 -21.19
N VAL A 137 15.45 4.06 -20.26
CA VAL A 137 15.27 5.49 -20.00
C VAL A 137 15.69 6.35 -21.18
N LYS A 138 16.69 5.92 -21.96
CA LYS A 138 17.13 6.65 -23.16
C LYS A 138 16.22 6.41 -24.36
N SER A 139 15.68 5.21 -24.52
CA SER A 139 14.83 4.85 -25.67
C SER A 139 13.38 5.24 -25.46
N ASP A 140 12.77 4.79 -24.37
CA ASP A 140 11.32 4.74 -24.20
C ASP A 140 10.82 5.86 -23.28
N LEU A 141 11.34 5.92 -22.04
CA LEU A 141 10.83 6.85 -21.02
C LEU A 141 11.25 8.31 -21.28
N LYS A 142 12.50 8.53 -21.70
CA LYS A 142 13.10 9.83 -22.01
C LYS A 142 13.03 10.88 -20.89
N ASP A 143 12.91 10.45 -19.63
CA ASP A 143 12.93 11.35 -18.48
C ASP A 143 14.38 11.70 -18.07
N GLU A 144 14.73 12.97 -18.15
CA GLU A 144 16.08 13.47 -17.87
C GLU A 144 16.47 13.30 -16.39
N THR A 145 15.51 13.43 -15.47
CA THR A 145 15.76 13.30 -14.02
C THR A 145 16.12 11.87 -13.68
N ILE A 146 15.35 10.91 -14.17
CA ILE A 146 15.62 9.49 -14.03
C ILE A 146 16.94 9.13 -14.70
N LEU A 147 17.23 9.66 -15.89
CA LEU A 147 18.50 9.40 -16.58
C LEU A 147 19.71 9.82 -15.74
N LYS A 148 19.65 11.01 -15.12
CA LYS A 148 20.69 11.50 -14.21
C LYS A 148 20.86 10.57 -13.01
N VAL A 149 19.77 10.17 -12.38
CA VAL A 149 19.78 9.27 -11.21
C VAL A 149 20.34 7.89 -11.59
N ALA A 150 19.92 7.31 -12.72
CA ALA A 150 20.40 6.02 -13.20
C ALA A 150 21.91 6.07 -13.54
N THR A 151 22.36 7.17 -14.15
CA THR A 151 23.78 7.37 -14.49
C THR A 151 24.63 7.50 -13.23
N ALA A 152 24.16 8.30 -12.25
CA ALA A 152 24.83 8.43 -10.96
C ALA A 152 24.91 7.09 -10.23
N MET A 153 23.84 6.29 -10.28
CA MET A 153 23.82 4.96 -9.68
C MET A 153 24.81 4.00 -10.37
N ASN A 154 24.89 4.00 -11.69
CA ASN A 154 25.87 3.18 -12.42
C ASN A 154 27.31 3.52 -12.02
N THR A 155 27.63 4.81 -11.90
CA THR A 155 28.95 5.27 -11.41
C THR A 155 29.20 4.80 -9.97
N ARG A 156 28.20 4.90 -9.10
CA ARG A 156 28.28 4.42 -7.72
C ARG A 156 28.54 2.91 -7.64
N ILE A 157 27.79 2.10 -8.39
CA ILE A 157 27.95 0.63 -8.43
C ILE A 157 29.39 0.26 -8.81
N LYS A 158 29.93 0.88 -9.86
CA LYS A 158 31.32 0.66 -10.30
C LYS A 158 32.34 1.05 -9.22
N SER A 159 32.07 2.12 -8.47
CA SER A 159 32.93 2.54 -7.35
C SER A 159 32.89 1.54 -6.19
N MET A 160 31.70 1.06 -5.84
CA MET A 160 31.52 0.05 -4.78
C MET A 160 32.23 -1.26 -5.12
N GLU A 161 32.11 -1.73 -6.37
CA GLU A 161 32.78 -2.93 -6.86
C GLU A 161 34.31 -2.80 -6.78
N LYS A 162 34.87 -1.70 -7.27
CA LYS A 162 36.31 -1.42 -7.17
C LYS A 162 36.80 -1.41 -5.73
N LYS A 163 36.03 -0.81 -4.82
CA LYS A 163 36.37 -0.79 -3.40
C LYS A 163 36.37 -2.20 -2.80
N ALA A 164 35.35 -2.99 -3.10
CA ALA A 164 35.27 -4.38 -2.62
C ALA A 164 36.46 -5.24 -3.09
N ILE A 165 36.90 -5.07 -4.34
CA ILE A 165 38.10 -5.77 -4.86
C ILE A 165 39.36 -5.35 -4.13
N LYS A 166 39.50 -4.07 -3.77
CA LYS A 166 40.68 -3.57 -3.05
C LYS A 166 40.75 -4.03 -1.60
N ASP A 167 39.59 -4.25 -0.98
CA ASP A 167 39.48 -4.69 0.41
C ASP A 167 39.63 -6.22 0.56
N THR A 168 39.80 -6.96 -0.54
CA THR A 168 40.02 -8.42 -0.60
C THR A 168 41.48 -8.74 -0.83
#